data_AF-A0A2N5I8Z0-F1
#
_entry.id   AF-A0A2N5I8Z0-F1
#
_cell.length_a   1.000
_cell.length_b   1.000
_cell.length_c   1.000
_cell.angle_alpha   90.00
_cell.angle_beta   90.00
_cell.angle_gamma   90.00
#
_symmetry.space_group_name_H-M   'P 1'
#
loop_
_entity.id
_entity.type
_entity.pdbx_description
1 polymer ?
#
loop_
_entity_poly.entity_id
_entity_poly.type
_entity_poly.pdbx_seq_one_letter_code
_entity_poly.pdbx_strand_id
1 'polypeptide(L)'
;MKRENPLTRIVSAHTGSMAGILAVKKGEAHAAGIHLLDPDTKEYNLSYLSKLIGKDDYVLYPFLKRKQGWIVQKGNPLGIQTVSDIAEKGAEYVDRQKGAGARILFDMLFKE
;
A
#
# COMPACT_ATOMS: atom_id res chain seq x y z
N MET A 1 21.29 -12.17 -10.55
CA MET A 1 22.10 -11.87 -9.34
C MET A 1 22.72 -13.10 -8.70
N LYS A 2 22.15 -13.78 -7.68
CA LYS A 2 22.87 -14.91 -7.02
C LYS A 2 23.25 -16.06 -7.96
N ARG A 3 22.41 -16.35 -8.95
CA ARG A 3 22.68 -17.33 -10.00
C ARG A 3 23.88 -16.95 -10.88
N GLU A 4 24.14 -15.66 -11.05
CA GLU A 4 25.22 -15.13 -11.91
C GLU A 4 26.49 -14.82 -11.12
N ASN A 5 26.35 -14.37 -9.87
CA ASN A 5 27.45 -14.11 -8.94
C ASN A 5 27.05 -14.58 -7.52
N PRO A 6 27.56 -15.74 -7.07
CA PRO A 6 27.25 -16.32 -5.76
C PRO A 6 27.61 -15.44 -4.56
N LEU A 7 28.56 -14.51 -4.72
CA LEU A 7 28.97 -13.57 -3.67
C LEU A 7 27.97 -12.43 -3.45
N THR A 8 26.99 -12.28 -4.33
CA THR A 8 25.96 -11.25 -4.18
C THR A 8 25.04 -11.56 -3.01
N ARG A 9 24.83 -10.57 -2.14
CA ARG A 9 23.89 -10.65 -1.02
C ARG A 9 22.82 -9.57 -1.15
N ILE A 10 21.57 -9.97 -0.95
CA ILE A 10 20.44 -9.08 -0.75
C ILE A 10 20.02 -9.26 0.71
N VAL A 11 19.86 -8.15 1.42
CA VAL A 11 19.29 -8.13 2.77
C VAL A 11 17.99 -7.35 2.67
N SER A 12 16.91 -7.90 3.24
CA SER A 12 15.59 -7.28 3.23
C SER A 12 15.12 -7.01 4.65
N ALA A 13 14.27 -5.98 4.79
CA ALA A 13 13.58 -5.66 6.03
C ALA A 13 12.12 -5.30 5.71
N HIS A 14 11.19 -5.70 6.60
CA HIS A 14 9.75 -5.46 6.46
C HIS A 14 9.29 -4.30 7.35
N THR A 15 9.79 -3.08 7.05
CA THR A 15 9.59 -1.89 7.88
C THR A 15 8.38 -1.03 7.48
N GLY A 16 7.74 -1.35 6.35
CA GLY A 16 6.62 -0.59 5.77
C GLY A 16 7.07 0.51 4.79
N SER A 17 6.14 0.98 3.96
CA SER A 17 6.48 1.85 2.83
C SER A 17 7.07 3.20 3.25
N MET A 18 6.54 3.82 4.31
CA MET A 18 7.04 5.11 4.81
C MET A 18 8.49 5.01 5.30
N ALA A 19 8.78 4.00 6.14
CA ALA A 19 10.12 3.75 6.62
C ALA A 19 11.09 3.40 5.48
N GLY A 20 10.61 2.67 4.48
CA GLY A 20 11.37 2.38 3.25
C GLY A 20 11.77 3.65 2.49
N ILE A 21 10.85 4.59 2.28
CA ILE A 21 11.15 5.88 1.62
C ILE A 21 12.23 6.64 2.41
N LEU A 22 12.08 6.71 3.73
CA LEU A 22 13.05 7.41 4.59
C LEU A 22 14.42 6.73 4.61
N ALA A 23 14.47 5.40 4.59
CA ALA A 23 15.73 4.65 4.54
C ALA A 23 16.48 4.93 3.23
N VAL A 24 15.77 4.96 2.08
CA VAL A 24 16.36 5.34 0.79
C VAL A 24 16.85 6.79 0.84
N LYS A 25 16.03 7.72 1.35
CA LYS A 25 16.42 9.14 1.49
C LYS A 25 17.72 9.32 2.29
N LYS A 26 17.91 8.52 3.34
CA LYS A 26 19.09 8.58 4.21
C LYS A 26 20.31 7.81 3.67
N GLY A 27 20.19 7.12 2.54
CA GLY A 27 21.24 6.24 2.01
C GLY A 27 21.41 4.93 2.80
N GLU A 28 20.45 4.58 3.67
CA GLU A 28 20.46 3.35 4.47
C GLU A 28 19.97 2.13 3.68
N ALA A 29 19.27 2.37 2.56
CA ALA A 29 18.78 1.33 1.67
C ALA A 29 18.94 1.74 0.20
N HIS A 30 19.24 0.76 -0.66
CA HIS A 30 19.38 0.99 -2.10
C HIS A 30 18.02 1.07 -2.83
N ALA A 31 16.99 0.40 -2.31
CA ALA A 31 15.66 0.36 -2.90
C ALA A 31 14.61 0.09 -1.83
N ALA A 32 13.38 0.57 -2.07
CA ALA A 32 12.25 0.33 -1.18
C ALA A 32 11.00 -0.05 -2.00
N GLY A 33 10.28 -1.08 -1.54
CA GLY A 33 8.94 -1.38 -2.01
C GLY A 33 7.92 -0.47 -1.34
N ILE A 34 7.18 0.32 -2.13
CA ILE A 34 6.23 1.30 -1.62
C ILE A 34 4.84 1.12 -2.21
N HIS A 35 3.83 1.31 -1.37
CA HIS A 35 2.44 1.35 -1.78
C HIS A 35 1.63 2.19 -0.78
N LEU A 36 1.63 3.50 -1.01
CA LEU A 36 0.94 4.47 -0.17
C LEU A 36 -0.12 5.19 -0.98
N LEU A 37 -1.38 5.05 -0.59
CA LEU A 37 -2.50 5.80 -1.18
C LEU A 37 -2.55 7.19 -0.53
N ASP A 38 -2.62 8.22 -1.36
CA ASP A 38 -2.99 9.55 -0.91
C ASP A 38 -4.51 9.72 -1.06
N PRO A 39 -5.26 9.84 0.05
CA PRO A 39 -6.72 9.97 -0.02
C PRO A 39 -7.17 11.29 -0.65
N ASP A 40 -6.33 12.33 -0.66
CA ASP A 40 -6.69 13.64 -1.22
C ASP A 40 -6.58 13.63 -2.74
N THR A 41 -5.55 12.98 -3.29
CA THR A 41 -5.32 12.92 -4.75
C THR A 41 -5.80 11.63 -5.40
N LYS A 42 -6.10 10.60 -4.59
CA LYS A 42 -6.39 9.21 -5.02
C LYS A 42 -5.23 8.56 -5.80
N GLU A 43 -4.04 9.15 -5.77
CA GLU A 43 -2.85 8.62 -6.41
C GLU A 43 -2.01 7.78 -5.44
N TYR A 44 -1.22 6.88 -6.00
CA TYR A 44 -0.25 6.10 -5.22
C TYR A 44 1.14 6.69 -5.32
N ASN A 45 1.83 6.74 -4.18
CA ASN A 45 3.26 7.01 -3.99
C ASN A 45 3.77 8.42 -4.35
N LEU A 46 3.32 9.03 -5.45
CA LEU A 46 3.91 10.25 -5.99
C LEU A 46 3.89 11.43 -5.01
N SER A 47 2.76 11.68 -4.36
CA SER A 47 2.64 12.77 -3.39
C SER A 47 3.57 12.57 -2.19
N TYR A 48 3.69 11.34 -1.69
CA TYR A 48 4.59 11.00 -0.59
C TYR A 48 6.06 11.16 -0.98
N LEU A 49 6.45 10.72 -2.19
CA LEU A 49 7.81 10.88 -2.68
C LEU A 49 8.17 12.35 -2.88
N SER A 50 7.26 13.13 -3.47
CA SER A 50 7.46 14.57 -3.65
C SER A 50 7.60 15.32 -2.31
N LYS A 51 6.84 14.93 -1.28
CA LYS A 51 6.90 15.53 0.06
C LYS A 51 8.16 15.10 0.84
N LEU A 52 8.60 13.85 0.68
CA LEU A 52 9.62 13.26 1.53
C LEU A 52 11.02 13.32 0.94
N ILE A 53 11.21 13.00 -0.34
CA ILE A 53 12.52 12.95 -0.99
C ILE A 53 12.80 14.23 -1.79
N GLY A 54 11.79 14.77 -2.47
CA GLY A 54 12.00 15.81 -3.50
C GLY A 54 12.06 15.19 -4.90
N LYS A 55 12.00 16.00 -5.97
CA LYS A 55 11.72 15.51 -7.33
C LYS A 55 12.90 14.83 -8.05
N ASP A 56 14.14 15.07 -7.65
CA ASP A 56 15.31 14.74 -8.49
C ASP A 56 16.24 13.64 -7.92
N ASP A 57 15.92 13.08 -6.74
CA ASP A 57 16.80 12.14 -6.02
C ASP A 57 16.32 10.68 -6.03
N TYR A 58 15.35 10.32 -6.88
CA TYR A 58 14.85 8.95 -6.95
C TYR A 58 14.41 8.53 -8.36
N VAL A 59 14.40 7.22 -8.59
CA VAL A 59 13.72 6.58 -9.73
C VAL A 59 12.54 5.77 -9.21
N LEU A 60 11.34 6.07 -9.70
CA LEU A 60 10.14 5.30 -9.40
C LEU A 60 9.86 4.31 -10.53
N TYR A 61 9.89 3.01 -10.21
CA TYR A 61 9.63 1.95 -11.17
C TYR A 61 8.30 1.22 -10.88
N PRO A 62 7.35 1.18 -11.84
CA PRO A 62 6.12 0.38 -11.70
C PRO A 62 6.45 -1.11 -11.67
N PHE A 63 6.41 -1.73 -10.49
CA PHE A 63 6.78 -3.14 -10.34
C PHE A 63 5.58 -4.10 -10.37
N LEU A 64 4.48 -3.73 -9.71
CA LEU A 64 3.30 -4.62 -9.59
C LEU A 64 1.99 -3.84 -9.49
N LYS A 65 0.91 -4.47 -9.95
CA LYS A 65 -0.48 -4.05 -9.69
C LYS A 65 -1.10 -5.04 -8.70
N ARG A 66 -1.94 -4.54 -7.80
CA ARG A 66 -2.67 -5.36 -6.82
C ARG A 66 -4.16 -5.18 -7.04
N LYS A 67 -4.90 -6.27 -6.93
CA LYS A 67 -6.36 -6.24 -6.85
C LYS A 67 -6.75 -6.35 -5.37
N GLN A 68 -7.48 -5.37 -4.87
CA GLN A 68 -8.15 -5.43 -3.57
C GLN A 68 -9.62 -5.77 -3.80
N GLY A 69 -10.21 -6.51 -2.88
CA GLY A 69 -11.61 -6.90 -2.95
C GLY A 69 -12.10 -7.43 -1.61
N TRP A 70 -13.35 -7.87 -1.60
CA TRP A 70 -14.02 -8.36 -0.42
C TRP A 70 -13.72 -9.83 -0.15
N ILE A 71 -13.49 -10.14 1.12
CA ILE A 71 -13.53 -11.51 1.63
C ILE A 71 -14.85 -11.62 2.39
N VAL A 72 -15.77 -12.41 1.83
CA VAL A 72 -17.14 -12.60 2.37
C VAL A 72 -17.43 -14.08 2.54
N GLN A 73 -18.49 -14.39 3.29
CA GLN A 73 -19.00 -15.75 3.37
C GLN A 73 -19.32 -16.30 1.97
N LYS A 74 -19.08 -17.61 1.77
CA LYS A 74 -19.39 -18.29 0.51
C LYS A 74 -20.84 -18.02 0.10
N GLY A 75 -21.03 -17.61 -1.16
CA GLY A 75 -22.34 -17.24 -1.70
C GLY A 75 -22.73 -15.78 -1.48
N ASN A 76 -21.96 -15.02 -0.68
CA ASN A 76 -22.21 -13.61 -0.39
C ASN A 76 -23.67 -13.36 0.04
N PRO A 77 -24.13 -13.91 1.18
CA PRO A 77 -25.55 -13.89 1.56
C PRO A 77 -26.11 -12.49 1.79
N LEU A 78 -25.25 -11.54 2.19
CA LEU A 78 -25.61 -10.12 2.30
C LEU A 78 -25.40 -9.36 0.97
N GLY A 79 -24.92 -10.02 -0.08
CA GLY A 79 -24.70 -9.38 -1.38
C GLY A 79 -23.79 -8.15 -1.33
N ILE A 80 -22.74 -8.17 -0.49
CA ILE A 80 -21.80 -7.05 -0.34
C ILE A 80 -21.00 -6.85 -1.64
N GLN A 81 -21.01 -5.64 -2.17
CA GLN A 81 -20.28 -5.21 -3.36
C GLN A 81 -19.50 -3.92 -3.13
N THR A 82 -20.03 -3.01 -2.31
CA THR A 82 -19.44 -1.70 -1.97
C THR A 82 -19.16 -1.59 -0.48
N VAL A 83 -18.50 -0.51 -0.06
CA VAL A 83 -18.29 -0.24 1.37
C VAL A 83 -19.61 0.17 2.03
N SER A 84 -20.46 0.92 1.32
CA SER A 84 -21.77 1.38 1.82
C SER A 84 -22.72 0.24 2.16
N ASP A 85 -22.64 -0.87 1.41
CA ASP A 85 -23.39 -2.10 1.71
C ASP A 85 -23.20 -2.60 3.14
N ILE A 86 -22.03 -2.38 3.74
CA ILE A 86 -21.74 -2.81 5.12
C ILE A 86 -22.67 -2.10 6.10
N ALA A 87 -22.81 -0.78 5.95
CA ALA A 87 -23.68 0.02 6.80
C ALA A 87 -25.16 -0.24 6.51
N GLU A 88 -25.54 -0.25 5.23
CA GLU A 88 -26.93 -0.42 4.79
C GLU A 88 -27.53 -1.76 5.21
N LYS A 89 -26.71 -2.81 5.26
CA LYS A 89 -27.15 -4.18 5.56
C LYS A 89 -26.85 -4.60 6.99
N GLY A 90 -26.32 -3.70 7.81
CA GLY A 90 -25.93 -3.98 9.19
C GLY A 90 -24.89 -5.10 9.29
N ALA A 91 -23.99 -5.20 8.31
CA ALA A 91 -23.00 -6.26 8.26
C ALA A 91 -21.89 -6.03 9.30
N GLU A 92 -21.49 -7.09 9.99
CA GLU A 92 -20.28 -7.08 10.80
C GLU A 92 -19.06 -7.07 9.89
N TYR A 93 -18.04 -6.30 10.24
CA TYR A 93 -16.79 -6.23 9.48
C TYR A 93 -15.58 -6.23 10.41
N VAL A 94 -14.47 -6.76 9.88
CA VAL A 94 -13.15 -6.68 10.50
C VAL A 94 -12.24 -5.94 9.54
N ASP A 95 -11.57 -4.92 10.06
CA ASP A 95 -10.68 -4.09 9.27
C ASP A 95 -9.21 -4.27 9.69
N ARG A 96 -8.31 -3.62 8.96
CA ARG A 96 -6.89 -3.57 9.24
C ARG A 96 -6.56 -2.50 10.28
N GLN A 97 -5.40 -2.68 10.90
CA GLN A 97 -4.85 -1.73 11.85
C GLN A 97 -4.69 -0.33 11.24
N LYS A 98 -4.75 0.70 12.10
CA LYS A 98 -4.48 2.09 11.71
C LYS A 98 -3.13 2.20 10.97
N GLY A 99 -3.11 2.97 9.88
CA GLY A 99 -1.93 3.16 9.02
C GLY A 99 -1.73 2.08 7.95
N ALA A 100 -2.52 1.00 7.94
CA ALA A 100 -2.50 0.05 6.84
C ALA A 100 -3.09 0.69 5.56
N GLY A 101 -2.43 0.51 4.41
CA GLY A 101 -2.91 1.07 3.15
C GLY A 101 -4.32 0.60 2.76
N ALA A 102 -4.67 -0.65 3.08
CA ALA A 102 -6.02 -1.18 2.86
C ALA A 102 -7.08 -0.47 3.71
N ARG A 103 -6.74 -0.08 4.96
CA ARG A 103 -7.61 0.70 5.85
C ARG A 103 -7.80 2.13 5.32
N ILE A 104 -6.73 2.76 4.85
CA ILE A 104 -6.81 4.11 4.23
C ILE A 104 -7.76 4.10 3.04
N LEU A 105 -7.64 3.08 2.15
CA LEU A 105 -8.56 2.93 1.03
C LEU A 105 -10.00 2.69 1.51
N PHE A 106 -10.21 1.83 2.50
CA PHE A 106 -11.53 1.58 3.07
C PHE A 106 -12.17 2.85 3.65
N ASP A 107 -11.43 3.60 4.47
CA ASP A 107 -11.91 4.84 5.08
C ASP A 107 -12.19 5.94 4.03
N MET A 108 -11.42 5.97 2.94
CA MET A 108 -11.67 6.88 1.80
C MET A 108 -12.97 6.52 1.09
N LEU A 109 -13.16 5.23 0.75
CA LEU A 109 -14.36 4.73 0.09
C LEU A 109 -15.63 4.85 0.97
N PHE A 110 -15.48 4.88 2.29
CA PHE A 110 -16.61 5.11 3.21
C PHE A 110 -17.08 6.56 3.23
N LYS A 111 -16.20 7.51 2.86
CA LYS A 111 -16.52 8.95 2.81
C LYS A 111 -17.05 9.42 1.46
N GLU A 112 -16.96 8.56 0.44
CA GLU A 112 -17.57 8.79 -0.88
C GLU A 112 -19.08 8.50 -0.84
#